data_AF-A0A7X7DIN7-F1
#
_entry.id   AF-A0A7X7DIN7-F1
#
_cell.length_a   1.000
_cell.length_b   1.000
_cell.length_c   1.000
_cell.angle_alpha   90.00
_cell.angle_beta   90.00
_cell.angle_gamma   90.00
#
_symmetry.space_group_name_H-M   'P 1'
#
loop_
_entity.id
_entity.type
_entity.pdbx_description
1 polymer ?
#
loop_
_entity_poly.entity_id
_entity_poly.type
_entity_poly.pdbx_seq_one_letter_code
_entity_poly.pdbx_strand_id
1 'polypeptide(L)'
;MSTGYDELSVKYQKILSDYKLLEAENAALKARLSLYEPQNNPSPKLMSPEITTTLIDYKSAPDKKVALFSSLFIARTDVFATRWQNKQGKSGYTPACQNEWKRGICKKPNVTCSRCNNKLYHTLNNSVISDHLSGKKIAGIYPLMPDETCHLLAIDFDGENWTKDISAIREVCNYIKIPVAVERSRS
;
A
#
# COMPACT_ATOMS: atom_id res chain seq x y z
N MET A 1 -22.20 -46.71 -27.05
CA MET A 1 -20.93 -46.19 -26.50
C MET A 1 -20.29 -45.18 -27.44
N SER A 2 -20.96 -44.07 -27.79
CA SER A 2 -20.43 -43.10 -28.79
C SER A 2 -20.56 -41.63 -28.40
N THR A 3 -21.15 -41.30 -27.25
CA THR A 3 -21.48 -39.91 -26.89
C THR A 3 -20.34 -39.17 -26.18
N GLY A 4 -19.45 -39.89 -25.49
CA GLY A 4 -18.36 -39.28 -24.72
C GLY A 4 -17.15 -38.84 -25.55
N TYR A 5 -16.89 -39.49 -26.69
CA TYR A 5 -15.75 -39.17 -27.56
C TYR A 5 -15.99 -37.88 -28.36
N ASP A 6 -17.24 -37.68 -28.83
CA ASP A 6 -17.64 -36.48 -29.56
C ASP A 6 -17.63 -35.24 -28.65
N GLU A 7 -18.10 -35.36 -27.40
CA GLU A 7 -18.01 -34.28 -26.42
C GLU A 7 -16.57 -33.90 -26.06
N LEU A 8 -15.68 -34.90 -25.95
CA LEU A 8 -14.27 -34.67 -25.66
C LEU A 8 -13.56 -33.97 -26.83
N SER A 9 -13.90 -34.37 -28.06
CA SER A 9 -13.39 -33.76 -29.29
C SER A 9 -13.81 -32.30 -29.41
N VAL A 10 -15.07 -31.97 -29.12
CA VAL A 10 -15.57 -30.58 -29.11
C VAL A 10 -14.86 -29.73 -28.06
N LYS A 11 -14.66 -30.25 -26.84
CA LYS A 11 -13.92 -29.54 -25.79
C LYS A 11 -12.47 -29.29 -26.17
N TYR A 12 -11.81 -30.29 -26.78
CA TYR A 12 -10.43 -30.16 -27.25
C TYR A 12 -10.29 -29.08 -28.33
N GLN A 13 -11.19 -29.04 -29.30
CA GLN A 13 -11.18 -28.01 -30.35
C GLN A 13 -11.43 -26.61 -29.78
N LYS A 14 -12.32 -26.49 -28.79
CA LYS A 14 -12.55 -25.22 -28.10
C LYS A 14 -11.29 -24.74 -27.37
N ILE A 15 -10.63 -25.62 -26.62
CA ILE A 15 -9.40 -25.29 -25.89
C ILE A 15 -8.29 -24.87 -26.86
N LEU A 16 -8.15 -25.57 -28.00
CA LEU A 16 -7.17 -25.19 -29.03
C LEU A 16 -7.48 -23.81 -29.64
N SER A 17 -8.75 -23.48 -29.84
CA SER A 17 -9.17 -22.16 -30.32
C SER A 17 -8.83 -21.07 -29.31
N ASP A 18 -9.17 -21.29 -28.04
CA ASP A 18 -8.94 -20.32 -26.97
C ASP A 18 -7.43 -20.10 -26.75
N TYR A 19 -6.62 -21.16 -26.82
CA TYR A 19 -5.16 -21.07 -26.73
C TYR A 19 -4.57 -20.18 -27.83
N LYS A 20 -5.00 -20.37 -29.08
CA LYS A 20 -4.53 -19.56 -30.22
C LYS A 20 -4.92 -18.08 -30.07
N LEU A 21 -6.12 -17.81 -29.53
CA LEU A 21 -6.56 -16.44 -29.28
C LEU A 21 -5.70 -15.78 -28.20
N LEU A 22 -5.46 -16.47 -27.09
CA LEU A 22 -4.62 -16.01 -25.99
C LEU A 22 -3.16 -15.80 -26.43
N GLU A 23 -2.64 -16.65 -27.32
CA GLU A 23 -1.30 -16.49 -27.87
C GLU A 23 -1.18 -15.24 -28.73
N ALA A 24 -2.19 -14.98 -29.57
CA ALA A 24 -2.26 -13.76 -30.39
C ALA A 24 -2.40 -12.49 -29.53
N GLU A 25 -3.23 -12.53 -28.47
CA GLU A 25 -3.38 -11.41 -27.54
C GLU A 25 -2.07 -11.15 -26.78
N ASN A 26 -1.41 -12.20 -26.28
CA ASN A 26 -0.11 -12.07 -25.63
C ASN A 26 0.96 -11.50 -26.57
N ALA A 27 0.97 -11.92 -27.84
CA ALA A 27 1.88 -11.36 -28.84
C ALA A 27 1.62 -9.87 -29.07
N ALA A 28 0.35 -9.47 -29.20
CA ALA A 28 -0.03 -8.07 -29.37
C ALA A 28 0.29 -7.20 -28.13
N LEU A 29 0.06 -7.72 -26.93
CA LEU A 29 0.42 -7.03 -25.68
C LEU A 29 1.92 -6.88 -25.53
N LYS A 30 2.69 -7.94 -25.81
CA LYS A 30 4.16 -7.88 -25.83
C LYS A 30 4.67 -6.86 -26.84
N ALA A 31 4.10 -6.81 -28.04
CA ALA A 31 4.45 -5.81 -29.05
C ALA A 31 4.12 -4.38 -28.59
N ARG A 32 2.96 -4.16 -27.95
CA ARG A 32 2.61 -2.86 -27.35
C ARG A 32 3.55 -2.46 -26.22
N LEU A 33 4.00 -3.42 -25.41
CA LEU A 33 4.99 -3.21 -24.35
C LEU A 33 6.38 -2.91 -24.91
N SER A 34 6.80 -3.55 -26.01
CA SER A 34 8.10 -3.27 -26.63
C SER A 34 8.13 -1.99 -27.46
N LEU A 35 6.97 -1.47 -27.87
CA LEU A 35 6.81 -0.10 -28.39
C LEU A 35 6.80 0.95 -27.26
N TYR A 36 6.61 0.52 -26.02
CA TYR A 36 6.76 1.36 -24.85
C TYR A 36 8.26 1.42 -24.50
N GLU A 37 9.02 2.23 -25.23
CA GLU A 37 10.30 2.69 -24.71
C GLU A 37 10.00 3.43 -23.40
N PRO A 38 10.62 3.05 -22.26
CA PRO A 38 10.55 3.91 -21.10
C PRO A 38 11.15 5.23 -21.55
N GLN A 39 10.31 6.26 -21.66
CA GLN A 39 10.78 7.62 -21.80
C GLN A 39 11.88 7.77 -20.75
N ASN A 40 13.10 8.08 -21.20
CA ASN A 40 14.19 8.58 -20.37
C ASN A 40 13.77 9.95 -19.82
N ASN A 41 12.61 10.02 -19.17
CA ASN A 41 12.43 10.97 -18.10
C ASN A 41 13.61 10.69 -17.16
N PRO A 42 14.40 11.71 -16.79
CA PRO A 42 15.36 11.52 -15.72
C PRO A 42 14.58 10.83 -14.60
N SER A 43 15.03 9.63 -14.19
CA SER A 43 14.47 8.96 -13.03
C SER A 43 14.23 10.05 -12.01
N PRO A 44 13.00 10.21 -11.47
CA PRO A 44 12.74 11.27 -10.50
C PRO A 44 13.87 11.13 -9.52
N LYS A 45 14.77 12.14 -9.52
CA LYS A 45 16.10 12.07 -8.91
C LYS A 45 15.83 11.38 -7.61
N LEU A 46 16.28 10.12 -7.46
CA LEU A 46 15.93 9.36 -6.27
C LEU A 46 16.49 10.28 -5.21
N MET A 47 15.62 11.00 -4.50
CA MET A 47 16.03 11.70 -3.31
C MET A 47 16.32 10.51 -2.44
N SER A 48 17.56 10.01 -2.53
CA SER A 48 18.24 9.48 -1.39
C SER A 48 17.95 10.55 -0.37
N PRO A 49 17.08 10.30 0.63
CA PRO A 49 17.02 11.22 1.70
C PRO A 49 18.47 11.25 2.17
N GLU A 50 19.14 12.39 2.01
CA GLU A 50 20.33 12.68 2.79
C GLU A 50 19.78 12.75 4.21
N ILE A 51 19.53 11.58 4.80
CA ILE A 51 19.32 11.43 6.20
C ILE A 51 20.69 11.77 6.75
N THR A 52 20.92 13.06 6.96
CA THR A 52 21.93 13.53 7.89
C THR A 52 21.43 13.03 9.23
N THR A 53 21.71 11.76 9.51
CA THR A 53 21.36 11.09 10.76
C THR A 53 22.27 11.72 11.80
N THR A 54 21.89 12.91 12.29
CA THR A 54 22.01 13.14 13.72
C THR A 54 21.43 11.89 14.37
N LEU A 55 22.22 11.19 15.18
CA LEU A 55 21.83 9.94 15.83
C LEU A 55 20.53 10.19 16.61
N ILE A 56 19.37 9.92 16.00
CA ILE A 56 18.07 10.00 16.64
C ILE A 56 17.84 8.66 17.30
N ASP A 57 17.63 8.71 18.60
CA ASP A 57 17.44 7.56 19.47
C ASP A 57 16.19 7.74 20.36
N TYR A 58 15.99 6.82 21.30
CA TYR A 58 14.88 6.88 22.23
C TYR A 58 14.96 8.06 23.21
N LYS A 59 16.13 8.69 23.41
CA LYS A 59 16.32 9.87 24.29
C LYS A 59 16.10 11.18 23.57
N SER A 60 16.09 11.16 22.24
CA SER A 60 15.88 12.34 21.41
C SER A 60 14.54 13.03 21.68
N ALA A 61 14.52 14.36 21.53
CA ALA A 61 13.34 15.17 21.73
C ALA A 61 12.16 14.72 20.84
N PRO A 62 10.90 14.82 21.30
CA PRO A 62 9.73 14.38 20.52
C PRO A 62 9.68 14.95 19.11
N ASP A 63 9.98 16.23 18.92
CA ASP A 63 9.94 16.88 17.61
C ASP A 63 10.95 16.30 16.62
N LYS A 64 12.13 15.86 17.11
CA LYS A 64 13.14 15.19 16.26
C LYS A 64 12.64 13.82 15.81
N LYS A 65 11.96 13.08 16.68
CA LYS A 65 11.35 11.79 16.33
C LYS A 65 10.20 11.95 15.34
N VAL A 66 9.36 12.98 15.52
CA VAL A 66 8.28 13.32 14.59
C VAL A 66 8.85 13.70 13.22
N ALA A 67 9.90 14.52 13.19
CA ALA A 67 10.57 14.90 11.95
C ALA A 67 11.17 13.68 11.22
N LEU A 68 11.87 12.80 11.95
CA LEU A 68 12.39 11.55 11.39
C LEU A 68 11.27 10.67 10.83
N PHE A 69 10.23 10.41 11.62
CA PHE A 69 9.10 9.59 11.19
C PHE A 69 8.44 10.15 9.92
N SER A 70 8.23 11.47 9.87
CA SER A 70 7.63 12.14 8.71
C SER A 70 8.52 12.06 7.46
N SER A 71 9.84 12.04 7.63
CA SER A 71 10.79 11.89 6.51
C SER A 71 10.85 10.46 5.95
N LEU A 72 10.56 9.44 6.77
CA LEU A 72 10.57 8.03 6.38
C LEU A 72 9.23 7.58 5.79
N PHE A 73 8.12 8.06 6.35
CA PHE A 73 6.77 7.62 6.00
C PHE A 73 6.00 8.73 5.25
N ILE A 74 6.50 9.08 4.06
CA ILE A 74 5.88 10.09 3.20
C ILE A 74 4.62 9.51 2.56
N ALA A 75 3.50 10.18 2.76
CA ALA A 75 2.17 9.79 2.31
C ALA A 75 1.29 11.04 2.16
N ARG A 76 0.06 10.88 1.65
CA ARG A 76 -0.90 11.99 1.56
C ARG A 76 -1.22 12.55 2.95
N THR A 77 -1.34 13.87 3.04
CA THR A 77 -1.53 14.59 4.31
C THR A 77 -2.94 15.10 4.54
N ASP A 78 -3.82 15.01 3.54
CA ASP A 78 -5.20 15.48 3.61
C ASP A 78 -6.15 14.51 4.34
N VAL A 79 -5.69 13.28 4.63
CA VAL A 79 -6.43 12.27 5.38
C VAL A 79 -5.50 11.26 6.04
N PHE A 80 -5.87 10.78 7.23
CA PHE A 80 -5.27 9.60 7.86
C PHE A 80 -6.36 8.65 8.37
N ALA A 81 -6.00 7.39 8.64
CA ALA A 81 -6.90 6.41 9.21
C ALA A 81 -6.73 6.34 10.74
N THR A 82 -7.82 6.20 11.49
CA THR A 82 -7.76 5.90 12.92
C THR A 82 -8.09 4.44 13.15
N ARG A 83 -7.29 3.74 13.97
CA ARG A 83 -7.63 2.39 14.44
C ARG A 83 -8.75 2.48 15.48
N TRP A 84 -9.80 1.71 15.29
CA TRP A 84 -10.86 1.52 16.28
C TRP A 84 -10.87 0.07 16.76
N GLN A 85 -11.39 -0.14 17.96
CA GLN A 85 -11.67 -1.45 18.52
C GLN A 85 -12.98 -1.38 19.29
N ASN A 86 -13.89 -2.32 19.02
CA ASN A 86 -15.16 -2.39 19.73
C ASN A 86 -15.03 -3.24 21.01
N LYS A 87 -16.06 -3.22 21.85
CA LYS A 87 -16.11 -4.00 23.10
C LYS A 87 -16.03 -5.51 22.89
N GLN A 88 -16.35 -6.00 21.68
CA GLN A 88 -16.29 -7.42 21.30
C GLN A 88 -14.91 -7.84 20.76
N GLY A 89 -13.91 -6.95 20.81
CA GLY A 89 -12.56 -7.22 20.33
C GLY A 89 -12.36 -7.08 18.82
N LYS A 90 -13.41 -6.81 18.03
CA LYS A 90 -13.24 -6.49 16.60
C LYS A 90 -12.54 -5.15 16.48
N SER A 91 -11.57 -5.08 15.57
CA SER A 91 -10.83 -3.86 15.29
C SER A 91 -10.71 -3.61 13.80
N GLY A 92 -10.38 -2.38 13.44
CA GLY A 92 -10.17 -1.99 12.05
C GLY A 92 -9.69 -0.56 11.94
N TYR A 93 -9.54 -0.12 10.70
CA TYR A 93 -9.12 1.24 10.36
C TYR A 93 -10.22 1.95 9.59
N THR A 94 -10.45 3.22 9.91
CA THR A 94 -11.38 4.07 9.17
C THR A 94 -10.79 5.47 8.97
N PRO A 95 -11.08 6.16 7.85
CA PRO A 95 -10.66 7.54 7.67
C PRO A 95 -11.10 8.41 8.85
N ALA A 96 -10.16 9.17 9.41
CA ALA A 96 -10.43 10.12 10.48
C ALA A 96 -11.29 11.26 9.93
N CYS A 97 -12.55 11.33 10.35
CA CYS A 97 -13.53 12.27 9.81
C CYS A 97 -14.03 13.20 10.93
N GLN A 98 -13.89 14.50 10.71
CA GLN A 98 -14.38 15.55 11.60
C GLN A 98 -15.89 15.50 11.80
N ASN A 99 -16.62 14.98 10.80
CA ASN A 99 -18.07 14.83 10.86
C ASN A 99 -18.51 13.47 11.37
N GLU A 100 -17.60 12.57 11.75
CA GLU A 100 -17.96 11.24 12.24
C GLU A 100 -18.95 11.34 13.42
N TRP A 101 -20.03 10.58 13.36
CA TRP A 101 -21.09 10.53 14.39
C TRP A 101 -21.82 11.85 14.69
N LYS A 102 -21.56 12.94 13.95
CA LYS A 102 -22.36 14.17 14.06
C LYS A 102 -23.79 13.94 13.59
N ARG A 103 -24.76 14.06 14.50
CA ARG A 103 -26.20 13.91 14.21
C ARG A 103 -26.62 14.90 13.12
N GLY A 104 -27.45 14.45 12.17
CA GLY A 104 -27.93 15.25 11.04
C GLY A 104 -26.93 15.41 9.89
N ILE A 105 -25.64 15.13 10.09
CA ILE A 105 -24.60 15.26 9.05
C ILE A 105 -24.07 13.88 8.65
N CYS A 106 -23.60 13.11 9.63
CA CYS A 106 -23.08 11.77 9.42
C CYS A 106 -24.23 10.78 9.27
N LYS A 107 -24.11 9.87 8.29
CA LYS A 107 -25.07 8.79 8.08
C LYS A 107 -24.59 7.44 8.61
N LYS A 108 -23.60 7.40 9.50
CA LYS A 108 -23.23 6.15 10.19
C LYS A 108 -24.39 5.66 11.06
N PRO A 109 -24.63 4.34 11.16
CA PRO A 109 -23.83 3.25 10.57
C PRO A 109 -24.15 2.93 9.10
N ASN A 110 -25.18 3.54 8.50
CA ASN A 110 -25.67 3.19 7.16
C ASN A 110 -24.65 3.45 6.03
N VAL A 111 -23.76 4.43 6.18
CA VAL A 111 -22.73 4.78 5.19
C VAL A 111 -21.37 4.97 5.87
N THR A 112 -20.30 4.41 5.29
CA THR A 112 -18.92 4.61 5.77
C THR A 112 -18.42 6.02 5.47
N CYS A 113 -17.48 6.53 6.27
CA CYS A 113 -16.89 7.86 6.01
C CYS A 113 -16.21 7.94 4.64
N SER A 114 -15.63 6.84 4.14
CA SER A 114 -15.04 6.77 2.79
C SER A 114 -16.05 7.02 1.67
N ARG A 115 -17.31 6.59 1.84
CA ARG A 115 -18.39 6.73 0.86
C ARG A 115 -19.39 7.83 1.21
N CYS A 116 -19.11 8.62 2.25
CA CYS A 116 -20.02 9.67 2.69
C CYS A 116 -19.84 10.94 1.84
N ASN A 117 -20.95 11.57 1.44
CA ASN A 117 -20.93 12.87 0.75
C ASN A 117 -20.62 14.04 1.70
N ASN A 118 -20.92 13.88 2.99
CA ASN A 118 -20.63 14.89 4.03
C ASN A 118 -19.27 14.63 4.71
N LYS A 119 -18.37 13.89 4.06
CA LYS A 119 -17.04 13.60 4.60
C LYS A 119 -16.24 14.89 4.73
N LEU A 120 -15.57 15.05 5.87
CA LEU A 120 -14.62 16.11 6.12
C LEU A 120 -13.48 15.48 6.90
N TYR A 121 -12.35 15.23 6.25
CA TYR A 121 -11.26 14.49 6.87
C TYR A 121 -10.39 15.38 7.76
N HIS A 122 -9.79 14.76 8.77
CA HIS A 122 -8.68 15.38 9.49
C HIS A 122 -7.40 15.21 8.68
N THR A 123 -6.58 16.25 8.62
CA THR A 123 -5.25 16.21 8.03
C THR A 123 -4.28 15.41 8.90
N LEU A 124 -3.37 14.67 8.28
CA LEU A 124 -2.20 14.11 8.94
C LEU A 124 -1.19 15.25 9.20
N ASN A 125 -0.92 15.56 10.48
CA ASN A 125 0.02 16.60 10.88
C ASN A 125 0.93 16.12 12.02
N ASN A 126 1.92 16.94 12.41
CA ASN A 126 2.89 16.61 13.46
C ASN A 126 2.24 16.23 14.80
N SER A 127 1.10 16.84 15.15
CA SER A 127 0.36 16.48 16.38
C SER A 127 -0.23 15.07 16.28
N VAL A 128 -0.81 14.70 15.13
CA VAL A 128 -1.31 13.33 14.89
C VAL A 128 -0.17 12.32 14.96
N ILE A 129 0.98 12.63 14.35
CA ILE A 129 2.17 11.77 14.38
C ILE A 129 2.72 11.65 15.81
N SER A 130 2.79 12.75 16.55
CA SER A 130 3.21 12.73 17.96
C SER A 130 2.27 11.89 18.83
N ASP A 131 0.96 12.00 18.63
CA ASP A 131 -0.02 11.17 19.35
C ASP A 131 0.10 9.69 18.97
N HIS A 132 0.48 9.39 17.72
CA HIS A 132 0.77 8.03 17.28
C HIS A 132 2.02 7.46 17.96
N LEU A 133 3.14 8.18 17.91
CA LEU A 133 4.41 7.76 18.50
C LEU A 133 4.36 7.63 20.02
N SER A 134 3.51 8.42 20.69
CA SER A 134 3.27 8.31 22.14
C SER A 134 2.24 7.25 22.53
N GLY A 135 1.63 6.55 21.56
CA GLY A 135 0.64 5.50 21.82
C GLY A 135 -0.75 6.00 22.23
N LYS A 136 -1.01 7.32 22.19
CA LYS A 136 -2.34 7.88 22.50
C LYS A 136 -3.39 7.47 21.45
N LYS A 137 -2.97 7.27 20.21
CA LYS A 137 -3.81 6.76 19.11
C LYS A 137 -2.97 5.92 18.16
N ILE A 138 -3.62 5.12 17.32
CA ILE A 138 -2.95 4.44 16.22
C ILE A 138 -3.47 5.07 14.92
N ALA A 139 -2.56 5.77 14.23
CA ALA A 139 -2.84 6.44 12.98
C ALA A 139 -2.24 5.63 11.82
N GLY A 140 -3.07 5.27 10.84
CA GLY A 140 -2.64 4.70 9.57
C GLY A 140 -2.49 5.79 8.51
N ILE A 141 -1.49 5.65 7.64
CA ILE A 141 -1.27 6.52 6.49
C ILE A 141 -1.90 5.93 5.23
N TYR A 142 -2.12 6.77 4.22
CA TYR A 142 -2.53 6.35 2.89
C TYR A 142 -1.36 6.63 1.92
N PRO A 143 -0.55 5.62 1.55
CA PRO A 143 0.71 5.82 0.82
C PRO A 143 0.57 6.39 -0.59
N LEU A 144 -0.60 6.18 -1.22
CA LEU A 144 -0.88 6.67 -2.56
C LEU A 144 -1.26 8.16 -2.53
N MET A 145 -0.49 8.95 -3.26
CA MET A 145 -0.67 10.39 -3.43
C MET A 145 -1.85 10.68 -4.39
N PRO A 146 -2.39 11.92 -4.40
CA PRO A 146 -3.48 12.29 -5.31
C PRO A 146 -3.15 12.14 -6.80
N ASP A 147 -1.88 12.18 -7.17
CA ASP A 147 -1.36 12.00 -8.53
C ASP A 147 -0.99 10.53 -8.83
N GLU A 148 -1.47 9.59 -8.01
CA GLU A 148 -1.24 8.15 -8.14
C GLU A 148 0.22 7.71 -7.98
N THR A 149 1.08 8.59 -7.44
CA THR A 149 2.46 8.25 -7.06
C THR A 149 2.55 7.76 -5.61
N CYS A 150 3.68 7.16 -5.23
CA CYS A 150 3.96 6.80 -3.83
C CYS A 150 5.47 6.90 -3.54
N HIS A 151 5.80 7.12 -2.27
CA HIS A 151 7.19 7.22 -1.79
C HIS A 151 7.67 5.98 -1.03
N LEU A 152 6.75 5.10 -0.66
CA LEU A 152 7.05 3.88 0.09
C LEU A 152 6.27 2.71 -0.49
N LEU A 153 6.90 1.55 -0.47
CA LEU A 153 6.28 0.27 -0.81
C LEU A 153 6.38 -0.64 0.41
N ALA A 154 5.27 -1.29 0.75
CA ALA A 154 5.23 -2.35 1.74
C ALA A 154 4.91 -3.67 1.04
N ILE A 155 5.69 -4.71 1.33
CA ILE A 155 5.49 -6.06 0.80
C ILE A 155 5.25 -6.97 2.01
N ASP A 156 4.10 -7.63 2.00
CA ASP A 156 3.74 -8.60 3.03
C ASP A 156 4.22 -9.99 2.60
N PHE A 157 4.88 -10.69 3.51
CA PHE A 157 5.42 -12.03 3.26
C PHE A 157 4.81 -13.03 4.23
N ASP A 158 4.13 -14.03 3.66
CA ASP A 158 3.46 -15.10 4.40
C ASP A 158 4.06 -16.48 4.07
N GLY A 159 3.72 -17.49 4.87
CA GLY A 159 4.06 -18.89 4.60
C GLY A 159 5.41 -19.34 5.17
N GLU A 160 5.74 -20.63 5.02
CA GLU A 160 6.86 -21.26 5.73
C GLU A 160 8.25 -20.73 5.34
N ASN A 161 8.39 -20.13 4.15
CA ASN A 161 9.66 -19.64 3.61
C ASN A 161 9.83 -18.11 3.64
N TRP A 162 8.94 -17.36 4.32
CA TRP A 162 8.97 -15.89 4.35
C TRP A 162 10.36 -15.31 4.67
N THR A 163 11.13 -15.97 5.54
CA THR A 163 12.49 -15.55 5.92
C THR A 163 13.46 -15.56 4.75
N LYS A 164 13.39 -16.57 3.86
CA LYS A 164 14.22 -16.68 2.66
C LYS A 164 13.79 -15.63 1.64
N ASP A 165 12.49 -15.46 1.45
CA ASP A 165 11.93 -14.51 0.49
C ASP A 165 12.30 -13.06 0.83
N ILE A 166 12.15 -12.67 2.11
CA ILE A 166 12.59 -11.35 2.60
C ILE A 166 14.10 -11.18 2.42
N SER A 167 14.90 -12.20 2.71
CA SER A 167 16.36 -12.13 2.60
C SER A 167 16.79 -11.88 1.14
N ALA A 168 16.19 -12.60 0.19
CA ALA A 168 16.46 -12.43 -1.23
C ALA A 168 16.09 -11.02 -1.72
N ILE A 169 14.91 -10.50 -1.34
CA ILE A 169 14.50 -9.13 -1.72
C ILE A 169 15.44 -8.09 -1.12
N ARG A 170 15.82 -8.25 0.16
CA ARG A 170 16.77 -7.34 0.82
C ARG A 170 18.13 -7.33 0.13
N GLU A 171 18.64 -8.49 -0.28
CA GLU A 171 19.89 -8.61 -1.02
C GLU A 171 19.84 -7.88 -2.36
N VAL A 172 18.75 -8.05 -3.11
CA VAL A 172 18.52 -7.35 -4.38
C VAL A 172 18.45 -5.84 -4.15
N CYS A 173 17.63 -5.38 -3.20
CA CYS A 173 17.52 -3.95 -2.86
C CYS A 173 18.89 -3.34 -2.51
N ASN A 174 19.70 -4.03 -1.69
CA ASN A 174 21.04 -3.59 -1.35
C ASN A 174 21.95 -3.52 -2.58
N TYR A 175 21.91 -4.53 -3.45
CA TYR A 175 22.69 -4.58 -4.69
C TYR A 175 22.37 -3.40 -5.62
N ILE A 176 21.09 -3.07 -5.79
CA ILE A 176 20.63 -1.94 -6.62
C ILE A 176 20.51 -0.61 -5.86
N LYS A 177 20.99 -0.57 -4.61
CA LYS A 177 21.02 0.63 -3.74
C LYS A 177 19.64 1.27 -3.48
N ILE A 178 18.59 0.46 -3.37
CA ILE A 178 17.29 0.89 -2.88
C ILE A 178 17.26 0.75 -1.35
N PRO A 179 16.96 1.83 -0.60
CA PRO A 179 16.79 1.74 0.85
C PRO A 179 15.67 0.76 1.22
N VAL A 180 15.96 -0.17 2.12
CA VAL A 180 15.02 -1.22 2.55
C VAL A 180 15.08 -1.39 4.07
N ALA A 181 13.93 -1.60 4.67
CA ALA A 181 13.78 -1.96 6.07
C ALA A 181 12.98 -3.26 6.18
N VAL A 182 13.30 -4.07 7.19
CA VAL A 182 12.56 -5.30 7.50
C VAL A 182 11.87 -5.12 8.84
N GLU A 183 10.55 -5.28 8.84
CA GLU A 183 9.74 -5.32 10.05
C GLU A 183 9.17 -6.74 10.22
N ARG A 184 9.20 -7.24 11.45
CA ARG A 184 8.50 -8.49 11.80
C ARG A 184 7.25 -8.14 12.60
N SER A 185 6.09 -8.45 12.02
CA SER A 185 4.81 -8.32 12.72
C SER A 185 4.79 -9.17 13.99
N ARG A 186 4.02 -8.73 14.99
CA ARG A 186 3.79 -9.45 16.26
C ARG A 186 2.66 -10.48 16.16
N SER A 187 2.10 -10.70 14.96
CA SER A 187 1.04 -11.67 14.66
C SER A 187 1.48 -13.10 14.87
#